data_AF-A0A928VIF3-F1
#
_entry.id   AF-A0A928VIF3-F1
#
_cell.length_a   1.000
_cell.length_b   1.000
_cell.length_c   1.000
_cell.angle_alpha   90.00
_cell.angle_beta   90.00
_cell.angle_gamma   90.00
#
_symmetry.space_group_name_H-M   'P 1'
#
loop_
_entity.id
_entity.type
_entity.pdbx_description
1 polymer ?
#
loop_
_entity_poly.entity_id
_entity_poly.type
_entity_poly.pdbx_seq_one_letter_code
_entity_poly.pdbx_strand_id
1 'polypeptide(L)'
;MCQKSHFKLSIEAREKLRSIFEDLYVKRDKTFGNARLVRNLFERIIERQANRLAVLTSLSDETLTTLLPEDIPAQVGSRFAGSGHSIS
;
A
#
# COMPACT_ATOMS: atom_id res chain seq x y z
N MET A 1 -5.21 14.86 17.93
CA MET A 1 -4.89 15.77 16.80
C MET A 1 -4.27 14.95 15.68
N CYS A 2 -5.08 14.29 14.84
CA CYS A 2 -4.59 13.68 13.59
C CYS A 2 -5.59 14.08 12.51
N GLN A 3 -5.34 15.26 11.95
CA GLN A 3 -6.05 15.77 10.80
C GLN A 3 -5.88 14.76 9.67
N LYS A 4 -7.01 14.33 9.11
CA LYS A 4 -7.19 13.64 7.83
C LYS A 4 -5.90 13.64 6.99
N SER A 5 -5.21 12.51 6.88
CA SER A 5 -4.16 12.35 5.87
C SER A 5 -4.80 12.54 4.49
N HIS A 6 -4.67 13.74 3.93
CA HIS A 6 -5.13 14.08 2.59
C HIS A 6 -4.17 13.50 1.55
N PHE A 7 -3.99 12.19 1.55
CA PHE A 7 -3.17 11.54 0.54
C PHE A 7 -3.80 11.73 -0.85
N LYS A 8 -3.04 12.34 -1.75
CA LYS A 8 -3.36 12.45 -3.17
C LYS A 8 -2.67 11.30 -3.89
N LEU A 9 -3.43 10.56 -4.69
CA LEU A 9 -2.88 9.53 -5.58
C LEU A 9 -2.63 10.17 -6.93
N SER A 10 -1.45 9.96 -7.50
CA SER A 10 -1.24 10.23 -8.93
C SER A 10 -2.17 9.33 -9.76
N ILE A 11 -2.41 9.71 -11.02
CA ILE A 11 -3.25 8.93 -11.94
C ILE A 11 -2.70 7.50 -12.07
N GLU A 12 -1.40 7.37 -12.28
CA GLU A 12 -0.71 6.08 -12.40
C GLU A 12 -0.76 5.25 -11.11
N ALA A 13 -0.63 5.89 -9.94
CA ALA A 13 -0.76 5.23 -8.64
C ALA A 13 -2.18 4.68 -8.44
N ARG A 14 -3.19 5.44 -8.87
CA ARG A 14 -4.59 4.99 -8.83
C ARG A 14 -4.83 3.79 -9.75
N GLU A 15 -4.27 3.80 -10.96
CA GLU A 15 -4.41 2.67 -11.88
C GLU A 15 -3.75 1.40 -11.35
N LYS A 16 -2.55 1.52 -10.78
CA LYS A 16 -1.86 0.41 -10.11
C LYS A 16 -2.68 -0.17 -8.96
N LEU A 17 -3.22 0.69 -8.09
CA LEU A 17 -4.08 0.22 -6.99
C LEU A 17 -5.32 -0.48 -7.50
N ARG A 18 -5.96 0.07 -8.54
CA ARG A 18 -7.17 -0.52 -9.12
C ARG A 18 -6.88 -1.94 -9.60
N SER A 19 -5.80 -2.14 -10.36
CA SER A 19 -5.41 -3.48 -10.83
C SER A 19 -5.13 -4.44 -9.67
N ILE A 20 -4.47 -3.99 -8.60
CA ILE A 20 -4.24 -4.81 -7.40
C ILE A 20 -5.57 -5.18 -6.70
N PHE A 21 -6.49 -4.23 -6.57
CA PHE A 21 -7.80 -4.49 -5.97
C PHE A 21 -8.67 -5.43 -6.83
N GLU A 22 -8.60 -5.30 -8.15
CA GLU A 22 -9.26 -6.21 -9.09
C GLU A 22 -8.70 -7.64 -8.94
N ASP A 23 -7.39 -7.80 -8.87
CA ASP A 23 -6.74 -9.09 -8.62
C ASP A 23 -7.14 -9.70 -7.27
N LEU A 24 -7.18 -8.88 -6.22
CA LEU A 24 -7.63 -9.30 -4.89
C LEU A 24 -9.11 -9.69 -4.89
N TYR A 25 -9.94 -9.00 -5.68
CA TYR A 25 -11.36 -9.29 -5.81
C TYR A 25 -11.62 -10.59 -6.59
N VAL A 26 -10.82 -10.88 -7.62
CA VAL A 26 -10.87 -12.15 -8.36
C VAL A 26 -10.42 -13.31 -7.45
N LYS A 27 -9.38 -13.09 -6.63
CA LYS A 27 -8.82 -14.09 -5.71
C LYS A 27 -9.55 -14.19 -4.35
N ARG A 28 -10.70 -13.52 -4.19
CA ARG A 28 -11.34 -13.38 -2.88
C ARG A 28 -11.80 -14.73 -2.32
N ASP A 29 -11.35 -15.01 -1.10
CA ASP A 29 -12.06 -15.90 -0.18
C ASP A 29 -12.77 -15.03 0.87
N LYS A 30 -13.99 -15.41 1.27
CA LYS A 30 -14.98 -14.50 1.92
C LYS A 30 -14.65 -14.11 3.37
N THR A 31 -13.57 -14.63 3.93
CA THR A 31 -13.37 -14.64 5.37
C THR A 31 -12.01 -14.06 5.72
N PHE A 32 -12.00 -12.81 6.19
CA PHE A 32 -10.91 -12.22 6.99
C PHE A 32 -9.58 -11.87 6.28
N GLY A 33 -9.16 -12.61 5.24
CA GLY A 33 -7.89 -12.40 4.52
C GLY A 33 -7.79 -11.04 3.84
N ASN A 34 -8.83 -10.61 3.12
CA ASN A 34 -8.77 -9.39 2.30
C ASN A 34 -8.63 -8.11 3.14
N ALA A 35 -9.29 -8.00 4.30
CA ALA A 35 -9.17 -6.82 5.15
C ALA A 35 -7.74 -6.69 5.71
N ARG A 36 -7.11 -7.81 6.12
CA ARG A 36 -5.72 -7.84 6.55
C ARG A 36 -4.76 -7.55 5.40
N LEU A 37 -5.02 -8.10 4.22
CA LEU A 37 -4.22 -7.86 3.02
C LEU A 37 -4.24 -6.38 2.60
N VAL A 38 -5.42 -5.76 2.58
CA VAL A 38 -5.56 -4.34 2.23
C VAL A 38 -4.88 -3.43 3.26
N ARG A 39 -4.98 -3.77 4.55
CA ARG A 39 -4.25 -3.05 5.61
C ARG A 39 -2.73 -3.18 5.42
N ASN A 40 -2.23 -4.40 5.21
CA ASN A 40 -0.80 -4.65 4.99
C ASN A 40 -0.29 -3.94 3.73
N LEU A 41 -1.10 -3.91 2.66
CA LEU A 41 -0.82 -3.15 1.45
C LEU A 41 -0.68 -1.65 1.77
N PHE A 42 -1.64 -1.09 2.52
CA PHE A 42 -1.60 0.32 2.88
C PHE A 42 -0.36 0.67 3.74
N GLU A 43 -0.08 -0.13 4.78
CA GLU A 43 1.12 0.05 5.62
C GLU A 43 2.40 0.02 4.78
N ARG A 44 2.48 -0.89 3.80
CA ARG A 44 3.64 -1.00 2.90
C ARG A 44 3.78 0.19 1.95
N ILE A 45 2.67 0.75 1.47
CA ILE A 45 2.66 1.96 0.65
C ILE A 45 3.23 3.14 1.44
N ILE A 46 2.80 3.30 2.70
CA ILE A 46 3.32 4.35 3.59
C ILE A 46 4.80 4.15 3.90
N GLU A 47 5.24 2.92 4.15
CA GLU A 47 6.66 2.61 4.36
C GLU A 47 7.52 2.94 3.13
N ARG A 48 7.05 2.60 1.93
CA ARG A 48 7.74 2.92 0.67
C ARG A 48 7.78 4.43 0.43
N GLN A 49 6.67 5.12 0.67
CA GLN A 49 6.62 6.58 0.62
C GLN A 49 7.65 7.18 1.58
N ALA A 50 7.71 6.73 2.84
CA ALA A 50 8.69 7.21 3.82
C ALA A 50 10.14 6.98 3.36
N ASN A 51 10.45 5.79 2.81
CA ASN A 51 11.77 5.49 2.28
C ASN A 51 12.14 6.39 1.09
N ARG A 52 11.19 6.67 0.19
CA ARG A 52 11.37 7.62 -0.91
C ARG A 52 11.59 9.04 -0.41
N LEU A 53 10.81 9.48 0.57
CA LEU A 53 10.94 10.82 1.17
C LEU A 53 12.29 10.98 1.90
N ALA A 54 12.80 9.92 2.53
CA ALA A 54 14.07 9.95 3.26
C ALA A 54 15.29 10.25 2.38
N VAL A 55 15.22 9.98 1.08
CA VAL A 55 16.32 10.24 0.13
C VAL A 55 16.16 11.57 -0.63
N LEU A 56 15.08 12.32 -0.41
CA LEU A 56 14.84 13.61 -1.06
C LEU A 56 15.44 14.76 -0.25
N THR A 57 16.23 15.59 -0.92
CA THR A 57 16.86 16.78 -0.31
C THR A 57 15.85 17.91 -0.03
N SER A 58 14.73 17.93 -0.74
CA SER A 58 13.68 18.94 -0.59
C SER A 58 12.33 18.26 -0.43
N LEU A 59 11.71 18.45 0.74
CA LEU A 59 10.38 17.98 1.06
C LEU A 59 9.41 19.16 1.01
N SER A 60 8.37 19.04 0.19
CA SER A 60 7.25 19.98 0.15
C SER A 60 5.98 19.28 0.62
N ASP A 61 5.00 20.03 1.13
CA ASP A 61 3.71 19.48 1.60
C ASP A 61 3.01 18.63 0.52
N GLU A 62 3.16 19.03 -0.75
CA GLU A 62 2.68 18.25 -1.89
C GLU A 62 3.37 16.89 -2.00
N THR A 63 4.69 16.83 -1.80
CA THR A 63 5.46 15.59 -1.87
C THR A 63 5.13 14.66 -0.69
N LEU A 64 4.91 15.23 0.50
CA LEU A 64 4.51 14.49 1.71
C LEU A 64 3.10 13.91 1.58
N THR A 65 2.22 14.57 0.84
CA THR A 65 0.83 14.15 0.65
C THR A 65 0.59 13.37 -0.64
N THR A 66 1.55 13.27 -1.55
CA THR A 66 1.38 12.58 -2.84
C THR A 66 1.97 11.18 -2.82
N LEU A 67 1.14 10.19 -3.16
CA LEU A 67 1.52 8.80 -3.41
C LEU A 67 1.77 8.58 -4.90
N LEU A 68 2.95 8.09 -5.22
CA LEU A 68 3.45 7.83 -6.57
C LEU A 68 3.36 6.33 -6.92
N PRO A 69 3.38 5.96 -8.21
CA PRO A 69 3.30 4.56 -8.63
C PRO A 69 4.47 3.70 -8.10
N GLU A 70 5.60 4.30 -7.74
CA GLU A 70 6.75 3.65 -7.11
C GLU A 70 6.51 3.26 -5.63
N ASP A 71 5.65 4.02 -4.94
CA ASP A 71 5.23 3.72 -3.57
C ASP A 71 4.34 2.47 -3.53
N ILE A 72 3.78 2.06 -4.68
CA ILE A 72 2.83 0.96 -4.77
C ILE A 72 3.54 -0.36 -5.10
N PRO A 73 3.43 -1.37 -4.24
CA PRO A 73 4.07 -2.67 -4.47
C PRO A 73 3.46 -3.36 -5.70
N ALA A 74 4.29 -4.05 -6.47
CA ALA A 74 3.87 -4.68 -7.73
C ALA A 74 2.88 -5.84 -7.54
N GLN A 75 2.85 -6.48 -6.36
CA GLN A 75 2.02 -7.66 -6.10
C GLN A 75 1.62 -7.73 -4.63
N VAL A 76 0.38 -8.13 -4.35
CA VAL A 76 -0.10 -8.50 -3.01
C VAL A 76 -0.25 -10.02 -2.94
N GLY A 77 0.85 -10.75 -2.73
CA GLY A 77 0.87 -12.22 -2.66
C GLY A 77 0.71 -12.81 -1.25
N SER A 78 0.56 -14.14 -1.13
CA SER A 78 0.37 -14.86 0.15
C SER A 78 1.42 -14.61 1.25
N ARG A 79 2.55 -13.94 0.95
CA ARG A 79 3.50 -13.44 1.96
C ARG A 79 2.90 -12.38 2.89
N PHE A 80 1.78 -11.77 2.50
CA PHE A 80 1.03 -10.78 3.31
C PHE A 80 -0.06 -11.42 4.19
N ALA A 81 -0.41 -12.69 3.99
CA ALA A 81 -1.13 -13.47 4.98
C ALA A 81 -0.06 -13.92 5.98
N GLY A 82 -0.17 -13.47 7.24
CA GLY A 82 0.90 -13.63 8.22
C GLY A 82 1.52 -15.02 8.19
N SER A 83 2.85 -15.07 8.25
CA SER A 83 3.58 -16.27 8.62
C SER A 83 3.06 -16.77 9.96
N GLY A 84 2.05 -17.63 9.93
CA GLY A 84 1.86 -18.68 10.90
C GLY A 84 3.00 -19.65 10.69
N HIS A 85 4.17 -19.30 11.23
CA HIS A 85 5.24 -20.24 11.46
C HIS A 85 4.75 -21.20 12.55
N SER A 86 3.98 -22.22 12.16
CA SER A 86 3.97 -23.47 12.92
C SER A 86 5.16 -24.27 12.42
N ILE A 87 6.27 -24.08 13.13
CA ILE A 87 7.23 -25.15 13.38
C ILE A 87 6.45 -26.33 13.97
N SER A 88 6.33 -27.40 13.21
CA SER A 88 6.20 -28.79 13.67
C SER A 88 6.66 -29.69 12.54
#